data_AF-A0A7J0HFD7-F1
#
_entry.id   AF-A0A7J0HFD7-F1
#
_cell.length_a   1.000
_cell.length_b   1.000
_cell.length_c   1.000
_cell.angle_alpha   90.00
_cell.angle_beta   90.00
_cell.angle_gamma   90.00
#
_symmetry.space_group_name_H-M   'P 1'
#
loop_
_entity.id
_entity.type
_entity.pdbx_description
1 polymer ?
#
loop_
_entity_poly.entity_id
_entity_poly.type
_entity_poly.pdbx_seq_one_letter_code
_entity_poly.pdbx_strand_id
1 'polypeptide(L)' 'MAVEVSNRASVSAMEVVEGEEERELNNNVMSQLTDPEGTPLGPPMYLPQNAGPKEL' A
#
# COMPACT_ATOMS: atom_id res chain seq x y z
N MET A 1 -14.58 12.21 -29.11
CA MET A 1 -13.18 12.33 -28.69
C MET A 1 -12.81 11.03 -27.98
N ALA A 2 -12.36 10.02 -28.73
CA ALA A 2 -11.75 8.83 -28.17
C ALA A 2 -10.25 9.12 -28.15
N VAL A 3 -9.65 9.18 -26.96
CA VAL A 3 -8.21 9.34 -26.81
C VAL A 3 -7.71 8.11 -26.06
N GLU A 4 -7.56 7.02 -26.80
CA GLU A 4 -6.89 5.82 -26.33
C GLU A 4 -5.40 6.00 -26.66
N VAL A 5 -4.66 6.68 -25.80
CA VAL A 5 -3.20 6.76 -25.96
C VAL A 5 -2.60 5.46 -25.43
N SER A 6 -2.25 4.61 -26.38
CA SER A 6 -1.42 3.42 -26.28
C SER A 6 -0.24 3.63 -25.32
N ASN A 7 -0.30 3.00 -24.13
CA ASN A 7 0.81 2.98 -23.21
C ASN A 7 1.80 1.88 -23.64
N ARG A 8 2.81 2.26 -24.42
CA ARG A 8 3.90 1.37 -24.82
C ARG A 8 4.89 1.22 -23.66
N ALA A 9 4.66 0.25 -22.79
CA ALA A 9 5.69 -0.26 -21.89
C ALA A 9 6.28 -1.53 -22.51
N SER A 10 7.35 -1.34 -23.29
CA SER A 10 8.24 -2.41 -23.71
C SER A 10 9.03 -2.85 -22.48
N VAL A 11 8.78 -4.05 -21.94
CA VAL A 11 9.73 -4.71 -21.05
C VAL A 11 9.92 -6.16 -21.48
N SER A 12 11.19 -6.44 -21.75
CA SER A 12 11.77 -7.68 -22.23
C SER A 12 11.39 -8.86 -21.35
N ALA A 13 11.09 -9.99 -21.99
CA ALA A 13 11.16 -11.29 -21.34
C ALA A 13 12.58 -11.47 -20.77
N MET A 14 12.67 -11.69 -19.46
CA MET A 14 13.90 -12.14 -18.79
C MET A 14 13.52 -13.00 -17.59
N GLU A 15 13.99 -14.25 -17.68
CA GLU A 15 14.26 -15.26 -16.66
C GLU A 15 13.60 -15.16 -15.27
N VAL A 16 12.83 -16.23 -14.97
CA VAL A 16 12.66 -16.80 -13.64
C VAL A 16 14.01 -16.91 -12.93
N VAL A 17 14.12 -16.38 -11.70
CA VAL A 17 14.85 -16.94 -10.55
C VAL A 17 14.83 -15.93 -9.38
N GLU A 18 14.50 -16.47 -8.22
CA GLU A 18 14.75 -15.98 -6.85
C GLU A 18 14.03 -14.74 -6.31
N GLY A 19 13.36 -14.98 -5.18
CA GLY A 19 12.93 -13.98 -4.22
C GLY A 19 11.62 -13.33 -4.59
N GLU A 20 10.57 -13.64 -3.84
CA GLU A 20 9.45 -12.71 -3.66
C GLU A 20 10.01 -11.49 -2.91
N GLU A 21 10.84 -10.69 -3.59
CA GLU A 21 11.23 -9.37 -3.16
C GLU A 21 9.94 -8.60 -2.98
N GLU A 22 9.53 -8.45 -1.73
CA GLU A 22 8.91 -7.28 -1.10
C GLU A 22 8.74 -6.08 -2.06
N ARG A 23 7.86 -6.19 -3.05
CA ARG A 23 7.44 -5.08 -3.92
C ARG A 23 6.04 -4.59 -3.55
N GLU A 24 5.56 -4.98 -2.38
CA GLU A 24 4.42 -4.36 -1.69
C GLU A 24 4.89 -3.26 -0.71
N LEU A 25 6.04 -2.62 -0.97
CA LEU A 25 6.67 -1.68 -0.05
C LEU A 25 6.31 -0.23 -0.39
N ASN A 26 5.61 0.44 0.54
CA ASN A 26 5.54 1.91 0.78
C ASN A 26 4.17 2.60 0.71
N ASN A 27 3.06 1.86 0.57
CA ASN A 27 1.75 2.51 0.74
C ASN A 27 1.36 2.51 2.22
N ASN A 28 1.71 3.60 2.91
CA ASN A 28 1.30 3.85 4.28
C ASN A 28 0.07 4.77 4.31
N VAL A 29 -0.86 4.48 5.20
CA VAL A 29 -2.07 5.28 5.43
C VAL A 29 -1.99 6.01 6.77
N MET A 30 -2.39 7.29 6.79
CA MET A 30 -2.52 8.03 8.03
C MET A 30 -3.79 7.57 8.75
N SER A 31 -3.65 7.14 9.99
CA SER A 31 -4.72 6.61 10.82
C SER A 31 -4.73 7.28 12.20
N GLN A 32 -5.92 7.49 12.75
CA GLN A 32 -6.14 7.99 14.10
C GLN A 32 -6.91 6.92 14.88
N LEU A 33 -6.34 6.43 15.98
CA LEU A 33 -7.03 5.51 16.88
C LEU A 33 -8.03 6.28 17.73
N THR A 34 -9.21 5.70 17.93
CA THR A 34 -10.27 6.26 18.76
C THR A 34 -10.84 5.20 19.71
N ASP A 35 -11.35 5.64 20.85
CA ASP A 35 -12.19 4.80 21.71
C ASP A 35 -13.60 4.59 21.09
N PRO A 36 -14.46 3.75 21.69
CA PRO A 36 -15.83 3.54 21.20
C PRO A 36 -16.72 4.79 21.20
N GLU A 37 -16.40 5.80 22.01
CA GLU A 37 -17.11 7.08 22.07
C GLU A 37 -16.58 8.08 21.03
N GLY A 38 -15.52 7.71 20.29
CA GLY A 38 -14.88 8.53 19.25
C GLY A 38 -13.76 9.43 19.75
N THR A 39 -13.32 9.29 21.01
CA THR A 39 -12.22 10.10 21.57
C THR A 39 -10.88 9.64 21.01
N PRO A 40 -10.03 10.54 20.47
CA PRO A 40 -8.70 10.18 19.96
C PRO A 40 -7.78 9.61 21.04
N LEU A 41 -7.20 8.46 20.78
CA LEU A 41 -6.24 7.77 21.65
C LEU A 41 -4.78 8.15 21.32
N GLY A 42 -4.49 9.46 21.35
CA GLY A 42 -3.17 10.01 21.03
C GLY A 42 -3.08 10.63 19.64
N PRO A 43 -1.87 10.90 19.14
CA PRO A 43 -1.67 11.54 17.83
C PRO A 43 -1.92 10.57 16.66
N PRO A 44 -2.17 11.09 15.45
CA PRO A 44 -2.26 10.25 14.26
C PRO A 44 -0.93 9.57 13.91
N MET A 45 -0.99 8.39 13.30
CA MET A 45 0.18 7.61 12.93
C MET A 45 0.06 7.02 11.52
N TYR A 46 1.19 6.68 10.91
CA TYR A 46 1.22 6.00 9.62
C TYR A 46 1.27 4.48 9.83
N LEU A 47 0.31 3.77 9.24
CA LEU A 47 0.23 2.32 9.28
C LEU A 47 0.42 1.75 7.87
N PRO A 48 1.06 0.59 7.73
CA PRO A 48 1.03 -0.15 6.47
C PRO A 48 -0.41 -0.43 6.05
N GLN A 49 -0.73 -0.25 4.76
CA GLN A 49 -2.07 -0.55 4.23
C GLN A 49 -2.51 -2.01 4.44
N ASN A 50 -1.56 -2.92 4.65
CA ASN A 50 -1.79 -4.35 4.85
C ASN A 50 -1.73 -4.76 6.33
N ALA A 51 -1.67 -3.80 7.28
CA ALA A 51 -1.73 -4.10 8.71
C ALA A 51 -3.07 -4.77 9.07
N GLY A 52 -3.01 -5.97 9.64
CA GLY A 52 -4.16 -6.73 10.07
C GLY A 52 -4.51 -6.50 11.55
N PRO A 53 -5.60 -7.10 12.04
CA PRO A 53 -6.04 -6.94 13.44
C PRO A 53 -5.06 -7.46 14.51
N LYS A 54 -4.02 -8.21 14.12
CA LYS A 54 -3.02 -8.73 15.06
C LYS A 54 -1.88 -7.73 15.28
N GLU A 55 -1.61 -6.91 14.28
CA GLU A 55 -0.56 -5.90 14.26
C GLU A 55 -1.01 -4.53 14.80
N LEU A 56 -2.33 -4.34 14.96
CA LEU A 56 -2.99 -3.14 15.50
C LEU A 56 -3.40 -3.34 16.97
#